data_AF-A0A2E7DAT2-F1
#
_entry.id   AF-A0A2E7DAT2-F1
#
_cell.length_a   1.000
_cell.length_b   1.000
_cell.length_c   1.000
_cell.angle_alpha   90.00
_cell.angle_beta   90.00
_cell.angle_gamma   90.00
#
_symmetry.space_group_name_H-M   'P 1'
#
loop_
_entity.id
_entity.type
_entity.pdbx_description
1 polymer ?
#
loop_
_entity_poly.entity_id
_entity_poly.type
_entity_poly.pdbx_seq_one_letter_code
_entity_poly.pdbx_strand_id
1 'polypeptide(L)'
;MQRFHQVLFTESLLALCWLCMMIVHELGHVIGAVLTGGHVERVVLHPLAISRTDVLPNPHPGVVVWLGPVLGCLLPWLLMMAIPKRTDFARSCAQFFAGFCMLANGAYIGLGSFDAIGDCREMRMTGTPQLALMAFGVPMMAAGFFLWHQLGKLSDFIAQPDSVRPRAAYLMLAILLLVIAVEITTG
;
A
#
# COMPACT_ATOMS: atom_id res chain seq x y z
N MET A 1 -14.25 -8.62 26.85
CA MET A 1 -13.63 -7.37 26.34
C MET A 1 -12.36 -7.60 25.51
N GLN A 2 -11.64 -8.72 25.63
CA GLN A 2 -10.37 -8.93 24.90
C GLN A 2 -10.56 -9.08 23.37
N ARG A 3 -11.57 -9.84 22.93
CA ARG A 3 -11.94 -9.95 21.50
C ARG A 3 -12.27 -8.61 20.84
N PHE A 4 -12.83 -7.66 21.60
CA PHE A 4 -13.13 -6.32 21.08
C PHE A 4 -11.85 -5.59 20.67
N HIS A 5 -10.80 -5.61 21.49
CA HIS A 5 -9.53 -4.95 21.15
C HIS A 5 -8.84 -5.62 19.97
N GLN A 6 -8.94 -6.95 19.86
CA GLN A 6 -8.43 -7.69 18.72
C GLN A 6 -9.10 -7.27 17.42
N VAL A 7 -10.44 -7.26 17.38
CA VAL A 7 -11.21 -6.80 16.22
C VAL A 7 -10.88 -5.35 15.91
N LEU A 8 -10.92 -4.46 16.91
CA LEU A 8 -10.62 -3.04 16.72
C LEU A 8 -9.22 -2.81 16.12
N PHE A 9 -8.22 -3.55 16.60
CA PHE A 9 -6.87 -3.50 16.08
C PHE A 9 -6.79 -3.99 14.63
N THR A 10 -7.40 -5.13 14.32
CA THR A 10 -7.38 -5.71 12.96
C THR A 10 -8.07 -4.79 11.95
N GLU A 11 -9.27 -4.30 12.26
CA GLU A 11 -10.00 -3.36 11.39
C GLU A 11 -9.20 -2.07 11.19
N SER A 12 -8.65 -1.52 12.28
CA SER A 12 -7.84 -0.30 12.20
C SER A 12 -6.58 -0.51 11.36
N LEU A 13 -5.91 -1.64 11.52
CA LEU A 13 -4.70 -1.99 10.77
C LEU A 13 -5.01 -2.17 9.28
N LEU A 14 -6.09 -2.87 8.93
CA LEU A 14 -6.49 -3.09 7.53
C LEU A 14 -6.86 -1.78 6.84
N ALA A 15 -7.69 -0.95 7.47
CA ALA A 15 -8.08 0.35 6.94
C ALA A 15 -6.85 1.27 6.79
N LEU A 16 -5.96 1.30 7.79
CA LEU A 16 -4.73 2.08 7.71
C LEU A 16 -3.80 1.57 6.60
N CYS A 17 -3.68 0.24 6.43
CA CYS A 17 -2.89 -0.32 5.33
C CYS A 17 -3.43 0.11 3.97
N TRP A 18 -4.75 0.14 3.78
CA TRP A 18 -5.35 0.60 2.54
C TRP A 18 -5.01 2.07 2.24
N LEU A 19 -5.24 2.97 3.21
CA LEU A 19 -4.97 4.41 3.06
C LEU A 19 -3.48 4.69 2.84
N CYS A 20 -2.61 4.11 3.68
CA CYS A 20 -1.17 4.27 3.52
C CYS A 20 -0.62 3.63 2.24
N MET A 21 -1.22 2.55 1.75
CA MET A 21 -0.83 1.94 0.47
C MET A 21 -1.09 2.92 -0.69
N MET A 22 -2.27 3.55 -0.73
CA MET A 22 -2.56 4.60 -1.72
C MET A 22 -1.57 5.76 -1.61
N ILE A 23 -1.26 6.25 -0.41
CA ILE A 23 -0.28 7.33 -0.20
C ILE A 23 1.08 6.96 -0.81
N VAL A 24 1.61 5.77 -0.51
CA VAL A 24 2.94 5.36 -0.98
C VAL A 24 2.92 5.08 -2.50
N HIS A 25 1.81 4.57 -3.03
CA HIS A 25 1.62 4.39 -4.46
C HIS A 25 1.64 5.75 -5.19
N GLU A 26 0.81 6.70 -4.78
CA GLU A 26 0.77 8.04 -5.41
C GLU A 26 2.11 8.78 -5.23
N LEU A 27 2.78 8.63 -4.09
CA LEU A 27 4.13 9.16 -3.89
C LEU A 27 5.10 8.65 -4.97
N GLY A 28 4.93 7.41 -5.43
CA GLY A 28 5.69 6.86 -6.54
C GLY A 28 5.49 7.63 -7.84
N HIS A 29 4.24 7.96 -8.19
CA HIS A 29 3.94 8.81 -9.35
C HIS A 29 4.53 10.21 -9.20
N VAL A 30 4.40 10.83 -8.02
CA VAL A 30 4.97 12.15 -7.74
C VAL A 30 6.48 12.15 -7.94
N ILE A 31 7.19 11.15 -7.39
CA ILE A 31 8.63 11.00 -7.58
C ILE A 31 8.95 10.82 -9.07
N GLY A 32 8.18 10.01 -9.79
CA GLY A 32 8.34 9.82 -11.22
C GLY A 32 8.18 11.10 -12.03
N ALA A 33 7.16 11.91 -11.71
CA ALA A 33 6.94 13.19 -12.36
C ALA A 33 8.14 14.12 -12.13
N VAL A 34 8.58 14.27 -10.88
CA VAL A 34 9.72 15.13 -10.53
C VAL A 34 11.01 14.67 -11.24
N LEU A 35 11.30 13.37 -11.25
CA LEU A 35 12.52 12.82 -11.88
C LEU A 35 12.53 12.95 -13.40
N THR A 36 11.35 13.02 -14.02
CA THR A 36 11.20 13.08 -15.48
C THR A 36 10.95 14.50 -16.01
N GLY A 37 10.98 15.50 -15.12
CA GLY A 37 10.70 16.89 -15.46
C GLY A 37 9.23 17.21 -15.70
N GLY A 38 8.32 16.33 -15.27
CA GLY A 38 6.89 16.59 -15.24
C GLY A 38 6.48 17.49 -14.08
N HIS A 39 5.31 18.10 -14.18
CA HIS A 39 4.74 18.94 -13.12
C HIS A 39 3.48 18.30 -12.55
N VAL A 40 3.48 18.07 -11.23
CA VAL A 40 2.32 17.52 -10.53
C VAL A 40 1.31 18.64 -10.31
N GLU A 41 0.16 18.55 -10.95
CA GLU A 41 -0.92 19.53 -10.80
C GLU A 41 -1.76 19.25 -9.56
N ARG A 42 -2.06 17.96 -9.31
CA ARG A 42 -2.91 17.54 -8.20
C ARG A 42 -2.59 16.12 -7.78
N VAL A 43 -2.65 15.87 -6.47
CA VAL A 43 -2.70 14.52 -5.89
C VAL A 43 -4.02 14.40 -5.15
N VAL A 44 -4.82 13.39 -5.49
CA VAL A 44 -6.09 13.11 -4.83
C VAL A 44 -5.90 11.89 -3.94
N LEU A 45 -5.97 12.13 -2.64
CA LEU A 45 -5.98 11.10 -1.60
C LEU A 45 -7.25 11.31 -0.79
N HIS A 46 -8.25 10.46 -0.98
CA HIS A 46 -9.51 10.56 -0.25
C HIS A 46 -10.03 9.16 0.07
N PRO A 47 -10.48 8.86 1.31
CA PRO A 47 -10.81 7.50 1.73
C PRO A 47 -11.93 6.83 0.90
N LEU A 48 -12.78 7.66 0.28
CA LEU A 48 -13.93 7.24 -0.52
C LEU A 48 -13.72 7.41 -2.03
N ALA A 49 -12.53 7.81 -2.48
CA ALA A 49 -12.21 7.97 -3.90
C ALA A 49 -11.05 7.05 -4.29
N ILE A 50 -10.95 6.77 -5.59
CA ILE A 50 -9.75 6.16 -6.15
C ILE A 50 -8.65 7.22 -6.16
N SER A 51 -7.50 6.91 -5.57
CA SER A 51 -6.36 7.83 -5.57
C SER A 51 -5.88 8.10 -6.98
N ARG A 52 -5.36 9.30 -7.21
CA ARG A 52 -4.72 9.65 -8.49
C ARG A 52 -3.74 10.79 -8.35
N THR A 53 -2.75 10.79 -9.23
CA THR A 53 -1.79 11.89 -9.40
C THR A 53 -1.92 12.44 -10.82
N ASP A 54 -2.39 13.68 -10.92
CA ASP A 54 -2.55 14.42 -12.17
C ASP A 54 -1.23 15.14 -12.49
N VAL A 55 -0.64 14.86 -13.66
CA VAL A 55 0.68 15.38 -14.08
C VAL A 55 0.57 16.05 -15.45
N LEU A 56 0.92 17.33 -15.54
CA LEU A 56 0.94 18.09 -16.80
C LEU A 56 1.94 19.26 -16.75
N PRO A 57 2.89 19.37 -17.72
CA PRO A 57 3.19 18.38 -18.75
C PRO A 57 3.73 17.08 -18.13
N ASN A 58 3.50 15.95 -18.82
CA ASN A 58 4.06 14.65 -18.47
C ASN A 58 4.97 14.15 -19.60
N PRO A 59 6.28 14.46 -19.57
CA PRO A 59 7.20 14.11 -20.67
C PRO A 59 7.43 12.60 -20.81
N HIS A 60 7.30 11.85 -19.71
CA HIS A 60 7.60 10.42 -19.64
C HIS A 60 6.51 9.64 -18.88
N PRO A 61 5.27 9.59 -19.41
CA PRO A 61 4.13 9.01 -18.71
C PRO A 61 4.34 7.54 -18.33
N GLY A 62 5.07 6.79 -19.15
CA GLY A 62 5.42 5.39 -18.86
C GLY A 62 6.28 5.22 -17.60
N VAL A 63 7.22 6.15 -17.36
CA VAL A 63 8.07 6.13 -16.15
C VAL A 63 7.25 6.53 -14.93
N VAL A 64 6.45 7.59 -15.06
CA VAL A 64 5.57 8.09 -13.98
C VAL A 64 4.63 6.99 -13.51
N VAL A 65 3.90 6.35 -14.43
CA VAL A 65 2.91 5.32 -14.09
C VAL A 65 3.57 4.09 -13.46
N TRP A 66 4.75 3.67 -13.92
CA TRP A 66 5.43 2.51 -13.33
C TRP A 66 5.99 2.77 -11.94
N LEU A 67 6.43 4.00 -11.65
CA LEU A 67 7.00 4.32 -10.35
C LEU A 67 5.97 4.27 -9.21
N GLY A 68 4.68 4.44 -9.51
CA GLY A 68 3.59 4.26 -8.54
C GLY A 68 3.64 2.90 -7.84
N PRO A 69 3.34 1.79 -8.54
CA PRO A 69 3.38 0.46 -7.97
C PRO A 69 4.79 -0.02 -7.60
N VAL A 70 5.84 0.39 -8.33
CA VAL A 70 7.23 -0.02 -8.00
C VAL A 70 7.65 0.53 -6.64
N LEU A 71 7.48 1.84 -6.40
CA LEU A 71 7.81 2.44 -5.11
C LEU A 71 6.76 2.09 -4.04
N GLY A 72 5.50 1.91 -4.44
CA GLY A 72 4.42 1.32 -3.65
C GLY A 72 4.78 -0.01 -3.00
N CYS A 73 5.53 -0.87 -3.70
CA CYS A 73 6.04 -2.13 -3.15
C CYS A 73 7.38 -1.96 -2.42
N LEU A 74 8.31 -1.19 -2.99
CA LEU A 74 9.70 -1.14 -2.54
C LEU A 74 9.85 -0.37 -1.21
N LEU A 75 9.23 0.79 -1.07
CA LEU A 75 9.40 1.65 0.11
C LEU A 75 8.90 0.99 1.39
N PRO A 76 7.71 0.36 1.45
CA PRO A 76 7.25 -0.32 2.67
C PRO A 76 8.17 -1.47 3.09
N TRP A 77 8.72 -2.21 2.11
CA TRP A 77 9.65 -3.30 2.38
C TRP A 77 10.98 -2.79 2.93
N LEU A 78 11.55 -1.73 2.36
CA LEU A 78 12.76 -1.09 2.89
C LEU A 78 12.53 -0.51 4.29
N LEU A 79 11.38 0.12 4.53
CA LEU A 79 10.99 0.63 5.85
C LEU A 79 10.93 -0.51 6.89
N MET A 80 10.30 -1.63 6.54
CA MET A 80 10.28 -2.83 7.38
C MET A 80 11.70 -3.34 7.70
N MET A 81 12.61 -3.35 6.72
CA MET A 81 14.00 -3.77 6.92
C MET A 81 14.80 -2.81 7.82
N ALA A 82 14.48 -1.52 7.79
CA ALA A 82 15.11 -0.50 8.63
C ALA A 82 14.67 -0.58 10.11
N ILE A 83 13.52 -1.20 10.40
CA ILE A 83 13.01 -1.34 11.77
C ILE A 83 13.85 -2.39 12.54
N PRO A 84 14.42 -2.03 13.71
CA PRO A 84 15.24 -2.94 14.51
C PRO A 84 14.50 -4.22 14.91
N LYS A 85 15.22 -5.36 14.94
CA LYS A 85 14.64 -6.65 15.36
C LYS A 85 14.10 -6.67 16.79
N ARG A 86 14.52 -5.73 17.65
CA ARG A 86 14.07 -5.62 19.05
C ARG A 86 12.67 -5.01 19.22
N THR A 87 12.10 -4.43 18.16
CA THR A 87 10.76 -3.81 18.19
C THR A 87 9.74 -4.70 17.49
N ASP A 88 9.49 -5.89 18.06
CA ASP A 88 8.67 -6.93 17.43
C ASP A 88 7.31 -6.42 16.96
N PHE A 89 6.59 -5.68 17.81
CA PHE A 89 5.27 -5.16 17.46
C PHE A 89 5.30 -4.23 16.23
N ALA A 90 6.20 -3.23 16.23
CA ALA A 90 6.32 -2.28 15.14
C ALA A 90 6.79 -2.97 13.85
N ARG A 91 7.70 -3.94 13.98
CA ARG A 91 8.22 -4.72 12.86
C ARG A 91 7.15 -5.61 12.26
N SER A 92 6.32 -6.26 13.07
CA SER A 92 5.18 -7.07 12.59
C SER A 92 4.13 -6.21 11.90
N CYS A 93 3.82 -5.00 12.41
CA CYS A 93 2.91 -4.07 11.73
C CYS A 93 3.49 -3.60 10.39
N ALA A 94 4.77 -3.26 10.34
CA ALA A 94 5.44 -2.86 9.10
C ALA A 94 5.57 -4.01 8.09
N GLN A 95 5.81 -5.23 8.55
CA GLN A 95 5.82 -6.43 7.71
C GLN A 95 4.44 -6.75 7.17
N PHE A 96 3.40 -6.61 7.98
CA PHE A 96 2.01 -6.74 7.53
C PHE A 96 1.69 -5.68 6.46
N PHE A 97 2.07 -4.42 6.70
CA PHE A 97 1.88 -3.33 5.75
C PHE A 97 2.67 -3.53 4.44
N ALA A 98 3.93 -3.96 4.52
CA ALA A 98 4.73 -4.27 3.33
C ALA A 98 4.12 -5.43 2.52
N GLY A 99 3.68 -6.49 3.20
CA GLY A 99 2.96 -7.59 2.57
C GLY A 99 1.66 -7.14 1.91
N PHE A 100 0.90 -6.27 2.58
CA PHE A 100 -0.32 -5.67 2.05
C PHE A 100 -0.03 -4.85 0.79
N CYS A 101 0.98 -3.97 0.81
CA CYS A 101 1.35 -3.14 -0.34
C CYS A 101 1.76 -3.98 -1.54
N MET A 102 2.60 -5.00 -1.34
CA MET A 102 2.99 -5.93 -2.40
C MET A 102 1.79 -6.69 -2.97
N LEU A 103 0.90 -7.17 -2.11
CA LEU A 103 -0.29 -7.89 -2.55
C LEU A 103 -1.26 -6.98 -3.30
N ALA A 104 -1.55 -5.79 -2.77
CA ALA A 104 -2.49 -4.84 -3.37
C ALA A 104 -1.99 -4.31 -4.71
N ASN A 105 -0.75 -3.82 -4.78
CA ASN A 105 -0.15 -3.36 -6.04
C ASN A 105 0.03 -4.52 -7.03
N GLY A 106 0.44 -5.69 -6.54
CA GLY A 106 0.58 -6.88 -7.38
C GLY A 106 -0.74 -7.33 -7.98
N ALA A 107 -1.81 -7.35 -7.18
CA ALA A 107 -3.16 -7.69 -7.65
C ALA A 107 -3.72 -6.61 -8.59
N TYR A 108 -3.52 -5.34 -8.26
CA TYR A 108 -3.95 -4.21 -9.09
C TYR A 108 -3.32 -4.28 -10.49
N ILE A 109 -2.00 -4.43 -10.58
CA ILE A 109 -1.30 -4.50 -11.88
C ILE A 109 -1.51 -5.86 -12.57
N GLY A 110 -1.47 -6.96 -11.82
CA GLY A 110 -1.61 -8.31 -12.37
C GLY A 110 -3.00 -8.59 -12.90
N LEU A 111 -4.04 -8.37 -12.09
CA LEU A 111 -5.44 -8.59 -12.48
C LEU A 111 -5.98 -7.44 -13.33
N GLY A 112 -5.60 -6.19 -13.05
CA GLY A 112 -5.97 -5.02 -13.87
C GLY A 112 -5.38 -5.06 -15.28
N SER A 113 -4.41 -5.94 -15.54
CA SER A 113 -3.83 -6.14 -16.88
C SER A 113 -4.84 -6.63 -17.93
N PHE A 114 -5.96 -7.23 -17.51
CA PHE A 114 -7.02 -7.74 -18.39
C PHE A 114 -8.00 -6.64 -18.81
N ASP A 115 -8.39 -5.77 -17.88
CA ASP A 115 -9.43 -4.76 -18.12
C ASP A 115 -8.87 -3.37 -18.50
N ALA A 116 -7.55 -3.17 -18.35
CA ALA A 116 -6.84 -1.92 -18.66
C ALA A 116 -7.56 -0.68 -18.09
N ILE A 117 -7.72 -0.67 -16.77
CA ILE A 117 -8.30 0.43 -15.98
C ILE A 117 -7.18 1.09 -15.17
N GLY A 118 -7.31 2.40 -14.91
CA GLY A 118 -6.32 3.17 -14.14
C GLY A 118 -4.93 3.08 -14.77
N ASP A 119 -3.92 2.84 -13.94
CA ASP A 119 -2.51 2.69 -14.30
C ASP A 119 -2.28 1.68 -15.41
N CYS A 120 -2.99 0.54 -15.37
CA CYS A 120 -2.83 -0.49 -16.39
C CYS A 120 -3.18 0.05 -17.78
N ARG A 121 -4.14 0.98 -17.89
CA ARG A 121 -4.44 1.66 -19.16
C ARG A 121 -3.26 2.50 -19.63
N GLU A 122 -2.75 3.36 -18.76
CA GLU A 122 -1.65 4.27 -19.08
C GLU A 122 -0.36 3.50 -19.41
N MET A 123 -0.05 2.45 -18.67
CA MET A 123 1.04 1.52 -18.97
C MET A 123 0.91 0.93 -20.38
N ARG A 124 -0.30 0.50 -20.78
CA ARG A 124 -0.55 -0.06 -22.12
C ARG A 124 -0.45 1.01 -23.21
N MET A 125 -0.97 2.22 -22.97
CA MET A 125 -0.88 3.35 -23.92
C MET A 125 0.56 3.81 -24.14
N THR A 126 1.40 3.68 -23.12
CA THR A 126 2.84 3.99 -23.18
C THR A 126 3.70 2.84 -23.70
N GLY A 127 3.09 1.74 -24.15
CA GLY A 127 3.76 0.63 -24.85
C GLY A 127 4.17 -0.55 -23.97
N THR A 128 3.78 -0.58 -22.69
CA THR A 128 4.06 -1.73 -21.81
C THR A 128 3.27 -2.96 -22.28
N PRO A 129 3.91 -4.12 -22.53
CA PRO A 129 3.19 -5.32 -22.92
C PRO A 129 2.46 -5.96 -21.72
N GLN A 130 1.34 -6.65 -21.97
CA GLN A 130 0.57 -7.32 -20.91
C GLN A 130 1.40 -8.30 -20.09
N LEU A 131 2.33 -9.01 -20.74
CA LEU A 131 3.22 -9.94 -20.07
C LEU A 131 4.11 -9.25 -19.03
N ALA A 132 4.53 -8.00 -19.26
CA ALA A 132 5.30 -7.24 -18.28
C ALA A 132 4.45 -6.89 -17.04
N LEU A 133 3.17 -6.55 -17.23
CA LEU A 133 2.23 -6.32 -16.12
C LEU A 133 2.06 -7.59 -15.28
N MET A 134 1.88 -8.75 -15.92
CA MET A 134 1.78 -10.03 -15.23
C MET A 134 3.09 -10.42 -14.53
N ALA A 135 4.23 -10.19 -15.20
CA ALA A 135 5.57 -10.47 -14.66
C ALA A 135 5.93 -9.57 -13.46
N PHE A 136 5.30 -8.41 -13.33
CA PHE A 136 5.36 -7.62 -12.10
C PHE A 136 4.33 -8.10 -11.08
N GLY A 137 3.06 -8.22 -11.47
CA GLY A 137 1.95 -8.48 -10.57
C GLY A 137 2.04 -9.80 -9.83
N VAL A 138 2.28 -10.91 -10.56
CA VAL A 138 2.30 -12.26 -9.96
C VAL A 138 3.43 -12.42 -8.92
N PRO A 139 4.68 -12.03 -9.20
CA PRO A 139 5.73 -12.08 -8.19
C PRO A 139 5.47 -11.18 -6.99
N MET A 140 4.92 -9.98 -7.18
CA MET A 140 4.59 -9.08 -6.05
C MET A 140 3.48 -9.67 -5.18
N MET A 141 2.43 -10.26 -5.77
CA MET A 141 1.41 -10.98 -5.00
C MET A 141 2.01 -12.13 -4.18
N ALA A 142 2.86 -12.95 -4.80
CA ALA A 142 3.53 -14.06 -4.13
C ALA A 142 4.44 -13.57 -3.00
N ALA A 143 5.20 -12.49 -3.21
CA ALA A 143 6.04 -11.86 -2.20
C ALA A 143 5.20 -11.31 -1.02
N GLY A 144 4.05 -10.70 -1.31
CA GLY A 144 3.12 -10.22 -0.28
C GLY A 144 2.63 -11.36 0.62
N PHE A 145 2.17 -12.47 0.02
CA PHE A 145 1.79 -13.66 0.77
C PHE A 145 2.95 -14.27 1.56
N PHE A 146 4.15 -14.28 0.98
CA PHE A 146 5.35 -14.78 1.66
C PHE A 146 5.72 -13.94 2.90
N LEU A 147 5.56 -12.61 2.83
CA LEU A 147 5.76 -11.74 4.00
C LEU A 147 4.70 -12.00 5.07
N TRP A 148 3.44 -12.19 4.70
CA TRP A 148 2.39 -12.53 5.67
C TRP A 148 2.56 -13.92 6.28
N HIS A 149 3.02 -14.90 5.51
CA HIS A 149 3.30 -16.25 6.02
C HIS A 149 4.31 -16.25 7.17
N GLN A 150 5.29 -15.32 7.13
CA GLN A 150 6.30 -15.17 8.16
C GLN A 150 5.78 -14.49 9.46
N LEU A 151 4.56 -13.96 9.48
CA LEU A 151 3.96 -13.38 10.69
C LEU A 151 3.39 -14.43 11.66
N GLY A 152 3.35 -15.71 11.25
CA GLY A 152 2.77 -16.81 12.01
C GLY A 152 1.36 -17.18 11.52
N LYS A 153 0.68 -18.06 12.27
CA LYS A 153 -0.62 -18.59 11.85
C LYS A 153 -1.76 -17.69 12.32
N LEU A 154 -2.69 -17.41 11.41
CA LEU A 154 -3.92 -16.67 11.72
C LEU A 154 -4.77 -17.38 12.78
N SER A 155 -4.79 -18.72 12.78
CA SER A 155 -5.49 -19.52 13.81
C SER A 155 -4.98 -19.22 15.21
N ASP A 156 -3.68 -19.03 15.37
CA ASP A 156 -3.05 -18.82 16.67
C ASP A 156 -3.39 -17.42 17.19
N PHE A 157 -3.42 -16.42 16.30
CA PHE A 157 -3.91 -15.08 16.61
C PHE A 157 -5.38 -15.12 17.06
N ILE A 158 -6.26 -15.77 16.30
CA ILE A 158 -7.70 -15.86 16.62
C ILE A 158 -7.95 -16.62 17.94
N ALA A 159 -7.17 -17.66 18.20
CA ALA A 159 -7.29 -18.46 19.42
C ALA A 159 -6.82 -17.71 20.69
N GLN A 160 -5.99 -16.67 20.54
CA GLN A 160 -5.39 -15.91 21.64
C GLN A 160 -5.91 -14.46 21.67
N PRO A 161 -7.11 -14.21 22.23
CA PRO A 161 -7.70 -12.87 22.26
C PRO A 161 -6.91 -11.86 23.10
N ASP A 162 -5.99 -12.33 23.95
CA ASP A 162 -5.08 -11.51 24.75
C ASP A 162 -3.79 -11.08 24.03
N SER A 163 -3.61 -11.51 22.77
CA SER A 163 -2.44 -11.15 21.96
C SER A 163 -2.34 -9.65 21.67
N VAL A 164 -3.46 -8.93 21.70
CA VAL A 164 -3.52 -7.48 21.45
C VAL A 164 -3.72 -6.73 22.76
N ARG A 165 -2.73 -5.89 23.10
CA ARG A 165 -2.84 -4.96 24.23
C ARG A 165 -3.88 -3.88 23.91
N PRO A 166 -4.79 -3.51 24.84
CA PRO A 166 -5.77 -2.44 24.62
C PRO A 166 -5.15 -1.12 24.11
N ARG A 167 -4.00 -0.73 24.67
CA ARG A 167 -3.27 0.47 24.25
C ARG A 167 -2.87 0.44 22.77
N ALA A 168 -2.49 -0.72 22.24
CA ALA A 168 -2.14 -0.87 20.83
C ALA A 168 -3.37 -0.72 19.93
N ALA A 169 -4.51 -1.29 20.32
CA ALA A 169 -5.76 -1.16 19.58
C ALA A 169 -6.22 0.31 19.50
N TYR A 170 -6.23 1.03 20.62
CA TYR A 170 -6.60 2.46 20.63
C TYR A 170 -5.58 3.34 19.90
N LEU A 171 -4.29 3.02 19.97
CA LEU A 171 -3.26 3.74 19.22
C LEU A 171 -3.47 3.58 17.71
N MET A 172 -3.72 2.35 17.22
CA MET A 172 -4.01 2.11 15.81
C MET A 172 -5.28 2.85 15.35
N LEU A 173 -6.34 2.83 16.17
CA LEU A 173 -7.55 3.59 15.89
C LEU A 173 -7.27 5.10 15.82
N ALA A 174 -6.51 5.64 16.77
CA ALA A 174 -6.16 7.07 16.79
C ALA A 174 -5.34 7.48 15.55
N ILE A 175 -4.39 6.64 15.14
CA ILE A 175 -3.60 6.87 13.90
C ILE A 175 -4.53 6.83 12.68
N LEU A 176 -5.42 5.84 12.59
CA LEU A 176 -6.38 5.76 11.50
C LEU A 176 -7.27 7.01 11.42
N LEU A 177 -7.85 7.44 12.54
CA LEU A 177 -8.71 8.62 12.59
C LEU A 177 -7.94 9.89 12.20
N LEU A 178 -6.67 10.00 12.59
CA LEU A 178 -5.80 11.10 12.18
C LEU A 178 -5.56 11.09 10.67
N VAL A 179 -5.24 9.94 10.07
CA VAL A 179 -5.04 9.82 8.63
C VAL A 179 -6.32 10.18 7.86
N ILE A 180 -7.48 9.65 8.29
CA ILE A 180 -8.78 9.98 7.69
C ILE A 180 -9.04 11.49 7.78
N ALA A 181 -8.80 12.12 8.94
CA ALA A 181 -9.00 13.55 9.12
C ALA A 181 -8.09 14.38 8.21
N VAL A 182 -6.82 13.97 8.04
CA VAL A 182 -5.90 14.61 7.11
C VAL A 182 -6.41 14.46 5.67
N GLU A 183 -6.70 13.24 5.21
CA GLU A 183 -7.14 13.03 3.82
C GLU A 183 -8.44 13.78 3.48
N ILE A 184 -9.42 13.83 4.39
CA ILE A 184 -10.67 14.58 4.18
C ILE A 184 -10.42 16.10 4.12
N THR A 185 -9.41 16.61 4.85
CA THR A 185 -9.13 18.05 4.87
C THR A 185 -8.21 18.51 3.74
N THR A 186 -7.42 17.60 3.15
CA THR A 186 -6.49 17.90 2.07
C THR A 186 -6.97 17.49 0.68
N GLY A 187 -7.98 16.60 0.56
CA GLY A 187 -8.53 16.10 -0.70
C GLY A 187 -9.61 16.97 -1.32
#